data_AF-A0A346YKE3-F1
#
_entry.id   AF-A0A346YKE3-F1
#
_cell.length_a   1.000
_cell.length_b   1.000
_cell.length_c   1.000
_cell.angle_alpha   90.00
_cell.angle_beta   90.00
_cell.angle_gamma   90.00
#
_symmetry.space_group_name_H-M   'P 1'
#
loop_
_entity.id
_entity.type
_entity.pdbx_description
1 polymer ?
#
loop_
_entity_poly.entity_id
_entity_poly.type
_entity_poly.pdbx_seq_one_letter_code
_entity_poly.pdbx_strand_id
1 'polypeptide(L)'
;MEPDSPAVPKRTLTEILYVIFLRMVAIACFWFGLQYWAMLVGYSLNGMARFDLLVLPWKVAASALAVLFPVASLGLWLTVSWGPVLWTIAAVSQILMYSVWPEIFGPNHVVPLLHGLVAALYIVFRLSLWLEARRKAERVRIDLP
;
A
#
# COMPACT_ATOMS: atom_id res chain seq x y z
N MET A 1 21.68 -7.27 -43.69
CA MET A 1 20.90 -8.06 -42.71
C MET A 1 20.76 -7.19 -41.49
N GLU A 2 19.61 -6.52 -41.33
CA GLU A 2 19.28 -5.87 -40.06
C GLU A 2 19.29 -6.94 -38.97
N PRO A 3 19.91 -6.71 -37.80
CA PRO A 3 19.65 -7.57 -36.66
C PRO A 3 18.19 -7.37 -36.27
N ASP A 4 17.39 -8.44 -36.39
CA ASP A 4 16.05 -8.53 -35.81
C ASP A 4 16.15 -8.02 -34.36
N SER A 5 15.61 -6.83 -34.12
CA SER A 5 15.51 -6.31 -32.76
C SER A 5 14.61 -7.29 -32.01
N PRO A 6 15.08 -7.98 -30.95
CA PRO A 6 14.24 -8.90 -30.20
C PRO A 6 13.07 -8.07 -29.68
N ALA A 7 11.88 -8.31 -30.22
CA ALA A 7 10.70 -7.50 -29.95
C ALA A 7 10.48 -7.47 -28.44
N VAL A 8 10.84 -6.36 -27.80
CA VAL A 8 10.66 -6.17 -26.36
C VAL A 8 9.18 -6.38 -26.08
N PRO A 9 8.80 -7.35 -25.22
CA PRO A 9 7.40 -7.61 -24.94
C PRO A 9 6.73 -6.32 -24.47
N LYS A 10 5.74 -5.85 -25.24
CA LYS A 10 4.98 -4.65 -24.88
C LYS A 10 4.27 -4.91 -23.55
N ARG A 11 4.42 -3.99 -22.59
CA ARG A 11 3.71 -4.06 -21.31
C ARG A 11 2.20 -4.12 -21.54
N THR A 12 1.51 -4.96 -20.77
CA THR A 12 0.04 -5.05 -20.87
C THR A 12 -0.61 -3.85 -20.22
N LEU A 13 -1.84 -3.52 -20.63
CA LEU A 13 -2.63 -2.46 -19.99
C LEU A 13 -2.78 -2.73 -18.49
N THR A 14 -3.00 -3.99 -18.12
CA THR A 14 -3.11 -4.43 -16.72
C THR A 14 -1.84 -4.15 -15.92
N GLU A 15 -0.66 -4.40 -16.48
CA GLU A 15 0.63 -4.06 -15.85
C GLU A 15 0.77 -2.54 -15.63
N ILE A 16 0.39 -1.73 -16.61
CA ILE A 16 0.44 -0.26 -16.52
C ILE A 16 -0.51 0.24 -15.42
N LEU A 17 -1.77 -0.21 -15.44
CA LEU A 17 -2.79 0.18 -14.47
C LEU A 17 -2.42 -0.28 -13.05
N TYR A 18 -1.84 -1.47 -12.91
CA TYR A 18 -1.35 -1.97 -11.62
C TYR A 18 -0.24 -1.07 -11.05
N VAL A 19 0.73 -0.65 -11.86
CA VAL A 19 1.79 0.27 -11.41
C VAL A 19 1.22 1.64 -11.02
N ILE A 20 0.27 2.17 -11.79
CA ILE A 20 -0.41 3.43 -11.45
C ILE A 20 -1.15 3.29 -10.11
N PHE A 21 -1.87 2.18 -9.92
CA PHE A 21 -2.55 1.87 -8.67
C PHE A 21 -1.57 1.84 -7.48
N LEU A 22 -0.44 1.13 -7.60
CA LEU A 22 0.58 1.11 -6.54
C LEU A 22 1.12 2.50 -6.22
N ARG A 23 1.33 3.35 -7.23
CA ARG A 23 1.81 4.74 -7.02
C ARG A 23 0.76 5.61 -6.33
N MET A 24 -0.52 5.43 -6.63
CA MET A 24 -1.58 6.15 -5.91
C MET A 24 -1.62 5.74 -4.43
N VAL A 25 -1.51 4.44 -4.14
CA VAL A 25 -1.43 3.95 -2.76
C VAL A 25 -0.16 4.46 -2.07
N ALA A 26 0.98 4.52 -2.78
CA ALA A 26 2.22 5.08 -2.25
C ALA A 26 2.05 6.55 -1.82
N ILE A 27 1.43 7.38 -2.66
CA ILE A 27 1.14 8.78 -2.32
C ILE A 27 0.26 8.87 -1.07
N ALA A 28 -0.78 8.03 -0.97
CA ALA A 28 -1.65 7.98 0.20
C ALA A 28 -0.89 7.56 1.47
N CYS A 29 -0.01 6.55 1.38
CA CYS A 29 0.86 6.14 2.47
C CYS A 29 1.81 7.27 2.89
N PHE A 30 2.42 7.96 1.93
CA PHE A 30 3.29 9.09 2.24
C PHE A 30 2.53 10.18 3.00
N TRP A 31 1.32 10.50 2.54
CA TRP A 31 0.44 11.45 3.21
C TRP A 31 0.10 11.01 4.64
N PHE A 32 -0.26 9.74 4.87
CA PHE A 32 -0.47 9.23 6.23
C PHE A 32 0.78 9.32 7.10
N GLY A 33 1.96 9.01 6.55
CA GLY A 33 3.23 9.18 7.27
C GLY A 33 3.43 10.62 7.74
N LEU A 34 3.17 11.60 6.86
CA LEU A 34 3.24 13.03 7.20
C LEU A 34 2.22 13.42 8.27
N GLN A 35 1.00 12.86 8.23
CA GLN A 35 -0.01 13.11 9.27
C GLN A 35 0.44 12.61 10.65
N TYR A 36 0.99 11.39 10.74
CA TYR A 36 1.53 10.89 12.00
C TYR A 36 2.73 11.69 12.48
N TRP A 37 3.62 12.13 11.58
CA TRP A 37 4.73 13.02 11.95
C TRP A 37 4.25 14.37 12.47
N ALA A 38 3.32 15.01 11.76
CA ALA A 38 2.71 16.26 12.17
C ALA A 38 2.01 16.16 13.52
N MET A 39 1.37 15.04 13.82
CA MET A 39 0.79 14.75 15.14
C MET A 39 1.86 14.60 16.20
N LEU A 40 2.83 13.69 15.99
CA LEU A 40 3.83 13.32 16.99
C LEU A 40 4.76 14.47 17.38
N VAL A 41 5.12 15.35 16.43
CA VAL A 41 5.95 16.53 16.70
C VAL A 41 5.16 17.70 17.28
N GLY A 42 3.82 17.59 17.35
CA GLY A 42 2.94 18.63 17.87
C GLY A 42 2.61 19.76 16.89
N TYR A 43 2.90 19.59 15.60
CA TYR A 43 2.54 20.56 14.56
C TYR A 43 1.02 20.63 14.33
N SER A 44 0.33 19.49 14.44
CA SER A 44 -1.13 19.39 14.32
C SER A 44 -1.82 19.33 15.69
N LEU A 45 -3.16 19.39 15.70
CA LEU A 45 -4.00 19.22 16.89
C LEU A 45 -3.63 20.17 18.05
N ASN A 46 -3.21 21.40 17.72
CA ASN A 46 -2.75 22.41 18.67
C ASN A 46 -1.66 21.90 19.63
N GLY A 47 -0.86 20.93 19.21
CA GLY A 47 0.20 20.32 20.04
C GLY A 47 -0.30 19.40 21.15
N MET A 48 -1.60 19.09 21.21
CA MET A 48 -2.20 18.25 22.26
C MET A 48 -1.96 16.75 22.04
N ALA A 49 -1.60 16.36 20.83
CA ALA A 49 -1.32 14.97 20.45
C ALA A 49 0.17 14.68 20.22
N ARG A 50 1.05 15.55 20.72
CA ARG A 50 2.50 15.33 20.69
C ARG A 50 2.87 14.06 21.45
N PHE A 51 3.97 13.42 21.08
CA PHE A 51 4.35 12.10 21.57
C PHE A 51 4.34 11.98 23.11
N ASP A 52 4.89 12.95 23.84
CA ASP A 52 5.00 12.93 25.30
C ASP A 52 3.63 12.90 26.01
N LEU A 53 2.62 13.55 25.42
CA LEU A 53 1.26 13.65 25.98
C LEU A 53 0.37 12.43 25.67
N LEU A 54 0.77 11.56 24.74
CA LEU A 54 -0.02 10.41 24.35
C LEU A 54 -0.03 9.31 25.43
N VAL A 55 -1.17 8.64 25.54
CA VAL A 55 -1.28 7.37 26.30
C VAL A 55 -0.44 6.27 25.62
N LEU A 56 -0.04 5.25 26.39
CA LEU A 56 0.87 4.21 25.92
C LEU A 56 0.43 3.52 24.60
N PRO A 57 -0.85 3.12 24.41
CA PRO A 57 -1.28 2.51 23.14
C PRO A 57 -1.05 3.42 21.93
N TRP A 58 -1.34 4.72 22.08
CA TRP A 58 -1.11 5.72 21.04
C TRP A 58 0.38 5.95 20.77
N LYS A 59 1.23 5.98 21.81
CA LYS A 59 2.69 6.08 21.65
C LYS A 59 3.23 4.94 20.78
N VAL A 60 2.82 3.70 21.06
CA VAL A 60 3.27 2.52 20.32
C VAL A 60 2.73 2.54 18.88
N ALA A 61 1.42 2.71 18.71
CA ALA A 61 0.80 2.66 17.39
C ALA A 61 1.26 3.81 16.48
N ALA A 62 1.24 5.06 16.98
CA ALA A 62 1.58 6.21 16.17
C ALA A 62 3.06 6.22 15.74
N SER A 63 3.99 5.86 16.64
CA SER A 63 5.41 5.79 16.28
C SER A 63 5.70 4.67 15.28
N ALA A 64 5.09 3.50 15.44
CA ALA A 64 5.21 2.40 14.49
C ALA A 64 4.64 2.80 13.11
N LEU A 65 3.45 3.40 13.07
CA LEU A 65 2.81 3.83 11.83
C LEU A 65 3.54 4.99 11.16
N ALA A 66 4.14 5.90 11.93
CA ALA A 66 4.98 6.98 11.44
C ALA A 66 6.22 6.48 10.68
N VAL A 67 6.66 5.24 10.92
CA VAL A 67 7.74 4.59 10.17
C VAL A 67 7.19 3.69 9.06
N LEU A 68 6.19 2.87 9.37
CA LEU A 68 5.64 1.90 8.41
C LEU A 68 5.10 2.58 7.15
N PHE A 69 4.37 3.69 7.28
CA PHE A 69 3.76 4.36 6.14
C PHE A 69 4.77 4.95 5.15
N PRO A 70 5.80 5.72 5.57
CA PRO A 70 6.85 6.17 4.65
C PRO A 70 7.62 5.03 3.99
N VAL A 71 7.94 3.97 4.74
CA VAL A 71 8.66 2.82 4.18
C VAL A 71 7.76 2.13 3.15
N ALA A 72 6.52 1.78 3.51
CA ALA A 72 5.55 1.19 2.58
C ALA A 72 5.34 2.05 1.32
N SER A 73 5.26 3.37 1.48
CA SER A 73 5.18 4.33 0.36
C SER A 73 6.34 4.14 -0.62
N LEU A 74 7.58 4.15 -0.12
CA LEU A 74 8.77 3.95 -0.95
C LEU A 74 8.72 2.60 -1.68
N GLY A 75 8.32 1.54 -0.98
CA GLY A 75 8.25 0.20 -1.55
C GLY A 75 7.21 0.08 -2.65
N LEU A 76 6.03 0.67 -2.44
CA LEU A 76 4.97 0.71 -3.43
C LEU A 76 5.35 1.57 -4.65
N TRP A 77 6.01 2.72 -4.42
CA TRP A 77 6.45 3.63 -5.48
C TRP A 77 7.49 2.98 -6.40
N LEU A 78 8.45 2.28 -5.80
CA LEU A 78 9.50 1.53 -6.50
C LEU A 78 9.00 0.16 -7.01
N THR A 79 7.75 -0.20 -6.75
CA THR A 79 7.12 -1.47 -7.16
C THR A 79 7.86 -2.72 -6.65
N VAL A 80 8.51 -2.62 -5.49
CA VAL A 80 9.24 -3.73 -4.86
C VAL A 80 8.32 -4.59 -4.00
N SER A 81 8.62 -5.88 -3.89
CA SER A 81 7.74 -6.89 -3.28
C SER A 81 7.41 -6.64 -1.81
N TRP A 82 8.29 -5.96 -1.07
CA TRP A 82 8.07 -5.65 0.34
C TRP A 82 7.07 -4.49 0.57
N GLY A 83 6.80 -3.66 -0.44
CA GLY A 83 5.88 -2.52 -0.32
C GLY A 83 4.47 -2.93 0.10
N PRO A 84 3.79 -3.85 -0.63
CA PRO A 84 2.49 -4.38 -0.24
C PRO A 84 2.49 -5.09 1.13
N VAL A 85 3.58 -5.74 1.51
CA VAL A 85 3.71 -6.41 2.81
C VAL A 85 3.67 -5.39 3.95
N LEU A 86 4.50 -4.35 3.87
CA LEU A 86 4.52 -3.30 4.89
C LEU A 86 3.24 -2.47 4.91
N TRP A 87 2.66 -2.21 3.74
CA TRP A 87 1.33 -1.59 3.65
C TRP A 87 0.28 -2.43 4.38
N THR A 88 0.28 -3.75 4.20
CA THR A 88 -0.67 -4.66 4.87
C THR A 88 -0.53 -4.59 6.38
N ILE A 89 0.70 -4.57 6.91
CA ILE A 89 0.93 -4.43 8.35
C ILE A 89 0.36 -3.10 8.87
N ALA A 90 0.59 -1.99 8.16
CA ALA A 90 0.06 -0.68 8.52
C ALA A 90 -1.48 -0.64 8.45
N ALA A 91 -2.06 -1.21 7.39
CA ALA A 91 -3.50 -1.30 7.18
C ALA A 91 -4.19 -2.13 8.26
N VAL A 92 -3.69 -3.33 8.55
CA VAL A 92 -4.20 -4.19 9.62
C VAL A 92 -4.12 -3.48 10.97
N SER A 93 -3.00 -2.81 11.26
CA SER A 93 -2.84 -2.04 12.49
C SER A 93 -3.94 -0.96 12.63
N GLN A 94 -4.19 -0.17 11.58
CA GLN A 94 -5.26 0.85 11.63
C GLN A 94 -6.67 0.24 11.66
N ILE A 95 -6.91 -0.88 10.99
CA ILE A 95 -8.19 -1.59 11.07
C ILE A 95 -8.45 -2.05 12.51
N LEU A 96 -7.45 -2.65 13.17
CA LEU A 96 -7.57 -3.08 14.56
C LEU A 96 -7.78 -1.88 15.49
N MET A 97 -7.02 -0.80 15.33
CA MET A 97 -7.19 0.44 16.11
C MET A 97 -8.64 0.92 16.09
N TYR A 98 -9.23 1.06 14.91
CA TYR A 98 -10.54 1.72 14.77
C TYR A 98 -11.75 0.77 14.82
N SER A 99 -11.55 -0.53 14.61
CA SER A 99 -12.65 -1.51 14.60
C SER A 99 -12.69 -2.38 15.85
N VAL A 100 -11.54 -2.69 16.44
CA VAL A 100 -11.43 -3.56 17.63
C VAL A 100 -11.25 -2.75 18.91
N TRP A 101 -10.50 -1.65 18.85
CA TRP A 101 -10.24 -0.79 20.02
C TRP A 101 -10.69 0.67 19.83
N PRO A 102 -11.94 0.94 19.37
CA PRO A 102 -12.41 2.30 19.14
C PRO A 102 -12.45 3.15 20.42
N GLU A 103 -12.61 2.55 21.59
CA GLU A 103 -12.58 3.27 22.88
C GLU A 103 -11.20 3.86 23.21
N ILE A 104 -10.12 3.32 22.61
CA ILE A 104 -8.74 3.79 22.82
C ILE A 104 -8.34 4.77 21.72
N PHE A 105 -8.66 4.45 20.46
CA PHE A 105 -8.18 5.19 19.29
C PHE A 105 -9.22 6.15 18.69
N GLY A 106 -10.41 6.20 19.27
CA GLY A 106 -11.55 6.93 18.73
C GLY A 106 -12.23 6.20 17.56
N PRO A 107 -13.53 6.44 17.33
CA PRO A 107 -14.23 5.83 16.21
C PRO A 107 -13.80 6.44 14.87
N ASN A 108 -13.43 5.59 13.91
CA ASN A 108 -13.18 6.01 12.53
C ASN A 108 -13.53 4.88 11.55
N HIS A 109 -14.68 4.99 10.88
CA HIS A 109 -15.14 3.99 9.91
C HIS A 109 -14.54 4.17 8.52
N VAL A 110 -14.04 5.38 8.20
CA VAL A 110 -13.53 5.71 6.87
C VAL A 110 -12.19 5.03 6.61
N VAL A 111 -11.28 5.04 7.59
CA VAL A 111 -9.94 4.46 7.43
C VAL A 111 -9.98 2.94 7.17
N PRO A 112 -10.69 2.12 7.96
CA PRO A 112 -10.83 0.68 7.68
C PRO A 112 -11.47 0.40 6.31
N LEU A 113 -12.49 1.16 5.93
CA LEU A 113 -13.17 1.01 4.64
C LEU A 113 -12.20 1.25 3.47
N LEU A 114 -11.40 2.31 3.53
CA LEU A 114 -10.42 2.62 2.49
C LEU A 114 -9.34 1.54 2.37
N HIS A 115 -8.84 1.02 3.49
CA HIS A 115 -7.90 -0.11 3.46
C HIS A 115 -8.53 -1.36 2.85
N GLY A 116 -9.79 -1.65 3.20
CA GLY A 116 -10.55 -2.75 2.59
C GLY A 116 -10.69 -2.61 1.07
N LEU A 117 -11.00 -1.40 0.59
CA LEU A 117 -11.10 -1.12 -0.85
C LEU A 117 -9.76 -1.31 -1.56
N VAL A 118 -8.66 -0.80 -0.99
CA VAL A 118 -7.31 -0.96 -1.56
C VAL A 118 -6.91 -2.43 -1.58
N ALA A 119 -7.19 -3.20 -0.53
CA ALA A 119 -6.91 -4.64 -0.49
C ALA A 119 -7.70 -5.40 -1.56
N ALA A 120 -9.00 -5.08 -1.72
CA ALA A 120 -9.83 -5.70 -2.75
C ALA A 120 -9.30 -5.42 -4.17
N LEU A 121 -8.98 -4.16 -4.47
CA LEU A 121 -8.39 -3.77 -5.76
C LEU A 121 -7.04 -4.46 -5.99
N TYR A 122 -6.19 -4.53 -4.97
CA TYR A 122 -4.92 -5.23 -5.04
C TYR A 122 -5.12 -6.70 -5.43
N ILE A 123 -6.05 -7.40 -4.78
CA ILE A 123 -6.38 -8.81 -5.10
C ILE A 123 -6.86 -8.94 -6.55
N VAL A 124 -7.76 -8.06 -7.01
CA VAL A 124 -8.25 -8.06 -8.39
C VAL A 124 -7.12 -7.89 -9.40
N PHE A 125 -6.19 -6.96 -9.18
CA PHE A 125 -5.02 -6.79 -10.04
C PHE A 125 -4.12 -8.03 -10.03
N ARG A 126 -3.84 -8.59 -8.85
CA ARG A 126 -3.00 -9.79 -8.72
C ARG A 126 -3.60 -11.00 -9.45
N LEU A 127 -4.91 -11.20 -9.34
CA LEU A 127 -5.63 -12.26 -10.06
C LEU A 127 -5.59 -12.02 -11.57
N SER A 128 -5.83 -10.78 -12.02
CA SER A 128 -5.79 -10.42 -13.44
C SER A 128 -4.42 -10.67 -14.07
N LEU A 129 -3.33 -10.25 -13.40
CA LEU A 129 -1.96 -10.48 -13.85
C LEU A 129 -1.60 -11.97 -13.88
N TRP A 130 -2.06 -12.75 -12.89
CA TRP A 130 -1.84 -14.19 -12.87
C TRP A 130 -2.58 -14.91 -14.02
N LEU A 131 -3.81 -14.52 -14.32
CA LEU A 131 -4.56 -15.04 -15.46
C LEU A 131 -3.91 -14.68 -16.80
N GLU A 132 -3.38 -13.47 -16.95
CA GLU A 132 -2.63 -13.08 -18.15
C GLU A 132 -1.34 -13.90 -18.32
N ALA A 133 -0.60 -14.11 -17.23
CA ALA A 133 0.62 -14.94 -17.26
C ALA A 133 0.32 -16.38 -17.68
N ARG A 134 -0.77 -16.97 -17.17
CA ARG A 134 -1.23 -18.32 -17.57
C ARG A 134 -1.58 -18.40 -19.06
N ARG A 135 -2.37 -17.45 -19.57
CA ARG A 135 -2.74 -17.41 -21.00
C ARG A 135 -1.54 -17.26 -21.92
N LYS A 136 -0.52 -16.48 -21.52
CA LYS A 136 0.73 -16.35 -22.28
C LYS A 136 1.50 -17.68 -22.31
N ALA A 137 1.60 -18.38 -21.17
CA ALA A 137 2.28 -19.67 -21.10
C ALA A 137 1.58 -20.77 -21.93
N GLU A 138 0.24 -20.77 -21.95
CA GLU A 138 -0.54 -21.70 -22.77
C GLU A 138 -0.34 -21.48 -24.28
N ARG A 139 -0.33 -20.22 -24.75
CA ARG A 139 -0.07 -19.92 -26.17
C ARG A 139 1.31 -20.39 -26.61
N VAL A 140 2.34 -20.07 -25.83
CA VAL A 140 3.72 -20.50 -26.13
C VAL A 140 3.82 -22.02 -26.25
N ARG A 141 3.09 -22.80 -25.43
CA ARG A 141 3.08 -24.26 -25.52
C ARG A 141 2.41 -24.79 -26.79
N ILE A 142 1.38 -24.13 -27.29
CA ILE A 142 0.67 -24.52 -28.52
C ILE A 142 1.53 -24.23 -29.76
N ASP A 143 2.34 -23.18 -29.72
CA ASP A 143 3.18 -22.74 -30.84
C ASP A 143 4.54 -23.48 -30.93
N LEU A 144 4.83 -24.42 -30.01
CA LEU A 144 6.02 -25.28 -30.05
C LEU A 144 5.71 -26.56 -30.87
N PRO A 145 6.58 -26.93 -31.84
CA PRO A 145 6.37 -28.09 -32.71
C PRO A 145 6.39 -29.45 -31.99
#